data_AF-A0A1B8P6H9-F1
#
_entry.id   AF-A0A1B8P6H9-F1
#
_cell.length_a   1.000
_cell.length_b   1.000
_cell.length_c   1.000
_cell.angle_alpha   90.00
_cell.angle_beta   90.00
_cell.angle_gamma   90.00
#
_symmetry.space_group_name_H-M   'P 1'
#
loop_
_entity.id
_entity.type
_entity.pdbx_description
1 polymer ?
#
loop_
_entity_poly.entity_id
_entity_poly.type
_entity_poly.pdbx_seq_one_letter_code
_entity_poly.pdbx_strand_id
1 'polypeptide(L)' 'MRIITRLIAISDLGSRDIARRAGLPMQKISDLLAGRLEQLTLDELRTLRRTIDPEFTAS' A
#
# COMPACT_ATOMS: atom_id res chain seq x y z
N MET A 1 -2.28 -8.21 6.20
CA MET A 1 -2.78 -6.84 5.96
C MET A 1 -2.36 -5.81 7.01
N ARG A 2 -2.39 -6.11 8.32
CA ARG A 2 -2.10 -5.12 9.39
C ARG A 2 -0.78 -4.36 9.28
N ILE A 3 0.24 -4.93 8.64
CA ILE A 3 1.55 -4.27 8.46
C ILE A 3 1.44 -3.18 7.39
N ILE A 4 0.95 -3.51 6.18
CA ILE A 4 0.84 -2.52 5.09
C ILE A 4 -0.09 -1.36 5.45
N THR A 5 -1.22 -1.62 6.12
CA THR A 5 -2.12 -0.53 6.54
C THR A 5 -1.47 0.42 7.54
N ARG A 6 -0.64 -0.10 8.45
CA ARG A 6 0.15 0.74 9.37
C ARG A 6 1.20 1.55 8.63
N LEU A 7 1.90 0.93 7.67
CA LEU A 7 2.88 1.66 6.84
C LEU A 7 2.22 2.80 6.07
N ILE A 8 1.02 2.58 5.52
CA ILE A 8 0.25 3.66 4.87
C ILE A 8 -0.05 4.78 5.87
N ALA A 9 -0.50 4.44 7.08
CA ALA A 9 -0.88 5.43 8.09
C ALA A 9 0.28 6.27 8.64
N ILE A 10 1.51 5.73 8.62
CA ILE A 10 2.72 6.45 9.06
C ILE A 10 3.52 7.06 7.90
N SER A 11 3.08 6.84 6.65
CA SER A 11 3.73 7.41 5.48
C SER A 11 3.34 8.87 5.32
N ASP A 12 4.29 9.71 4.89
CA ASP A 12 4.01 11.07 4.44
C ASP A 12 3.20 11.13 3.14
N LEU A 13 3.01 9.98 2.47
CA LEU A 13 2.19 9.87 1.27
C LEU A 13 0.71 9.66 1.61
N GLY A 14 -0.16 10.52 1.08
CA GLY A 14 -1.59 10.32 1.15
C GLY A 14 -2.05 9.11 0.33
N SER A 15 -3.19 8.50 0.69
CA SER A 15 -3.74 7.30 0.04
C SER A 15 -3.88 7.44 -1.49
N ARG A 16 -4.17 8.66 -1.98
CA ARG A 16 -4.25 8.95 -3.42
C ARG A 16 -2.89 8.86 -4.11
N ASP A 17 -1.84 9.38 -3.48
CA ASP A 17 -0.48 9.32 -4.02
C ASP A 17 0.06 7.91 -4.00
N ILE A 18 -0.23 7.15 -2.94
CA ILE A 18 0.11 5.72 -2.86
C ILE A 18 -0.59 4.95 -3.97
N ALA A 19 -1.90 5.13 -4.16
CA ALA A 19 -2.65 4.50 -5.25
C ALA A 19 -2.03 4.81 -6.63
N ARG A 20 -1.77 6.10 -6.88
CA ARG A 20 -1.19 6.56 -8.15
C ARG A 20 0.20 5.98 -8.41
N ARG A 21 1.09 6.01 -7.42
CA ARG A 21 2.47 5.50 -7.55
C ARG A 21 2.53 3.97 -7.65
N ALA A 22 1.63 3.28 -6.96
CA ALA A 22 1.53 1.83 -7.01
C ALA A 22 0.80 1.31 -8.26
N GLY A 23 0.21 2.20 -9.09
CA GLY A 23 -0.62 1.80 -10.23
C GLY A 23 -1.90 1.08 -9.81
N LEU A 24 -2.39 1.33 -8.59
CA LEU A 24 -3.55 0.64 -8.02
C LEU A 24 -4.79 1.54 -8.01
N PRO A 25 -6.00 0.97 -8.13
CA PRO A 25 -7.23 1.72 -7.92
C PRO A 25 -7.29 2.30 -6.50
N MET A 26 -7.72 3.56 -6.37
CA MET A 26 -7.91 4.21 -5.06
C MET A 26 -8.86 3.39 -4.16
N GLN A 27 -9.91 2.81 -4.75
CA GLN A 27 -10.84 1.92 -4.06
C GLN A 27 -10.13 0.77 -3.35
N LYS A 28 -9.10 0.19 -3.98
CA LYS A 28 -8.32 -0.92 -3.41
C LYS A 28 -7.51 -0.49 -2.18
N ILE A 29 -6.97 0.73 -2.20
CA ILE A 29 -6.31 1.33 -1.02
C ILE A 29 -7.33 1.58 0.09
N SER A 30 -8.51 2.08 -0.25
CA SER A 30 -9.60 2.32 0.71
C SER A 30 -10.09 1.03 1.36
N ASP A 31 -10.30 -0.03 0.59
CA ASP A 31 -10.72 -1.33 1.12
C ASP A 31 -9.62 -1.99 1.95
N LEU A 32 -8.35 -1.79 1.59
CA LEU A 32 -7.22 -2.22 2.40
C LEU A 32 -7.22 -1.54 3.77
N LEU A 33 -7.39 -0.21 3.81
CA LEU A 33 -7.44 0.58 5.04
C LEU A 33 -8.68 0.26 5.89
N ALA A 34 -9.81 -0.03 5.25
CA ALA A 34 -11.04 -0.45 5.91
C ALA A 34 -11.02 -1.92 6.37
N GLY A 35 -9.95 -2.68 6.05
CA GLY A 35 -9.86 -4.10 6.36
C GLY A 35 -10.81 -5.00 5.57
N ARG A 36 -11.38 -4.50 4.46
CA ARG A 36 -12.34 -5.21 3.59
C ARG A 36 -11.69 -5.83 2.35
N LEU A 37 -10.40 -5.59 2.12
CA LEU A 37 -9.72 -6.12 0.95
C LEU A 37 -9.39 -7.61 1.15
N GLU A 38 -10.12 -8.49 0.47
CA GLU A 38 -9.97 -9.95 0.62
C GLU A 38 -8.72 -10.50 -0.07
N GLN A 39 -8.31 -9.89 -1.20
CA GLN A 39 -7.19 -10.37 -2.00
C GLN A 39 -6.28 -9.24 -2.50
N LEU A 40 -4.98 -9.40 -2.23
CA LEU A 40 -3.88 -8.68 -2.84
C LEU A 40 -2.96 -9.72 -3.45
N THR A 41 -2.56 -9.52 -4.70
CA THR A 41 -1.51 -10.37 -5.26
C THR A 41 -0.18 -10.05 -4.58
N LEU A 42 0.77 -10.98 -4.65
CA LEU A 42 2.10 -10.78 -4.10
C LEU A 42 2.80 -9.57 -4.75
N ASP A 43 2.58 -9.35 -6.05
CA ASP A 43 3.17 -8.23 -6.78
C ASP A 43 2.57 -6.89 -6.38
N GLU A 44 1.25 -6.83 -6.14
CA GLU A 44 0.59 -5.64 -5.63
C GLU A 44 1.07 -5.30 -4.21
N LEU A 45 1.27 -6.33 -3.37
CA LEU A 45 1.82 -6.15 -2.02
C LEU A 45 3.26 -5.64 -2.05
N ARG A 46 4.12 -6.21 -2.92
CA ARG A 46 5.50 -5.75 -3.12
C ARG A 46 5.55 -4.32 -3.64
N THR A 47 4.69 -4.00 -4.60
CA THR A 47 4.59 -2.66 -5.20
C THR A 47 4.14 -1.64 -4.16
N LEU A 48 3.13 -1.97 -3.36
CA LEU A 48 2.71 -1.14 -2.22
C LEU A 48 3.84 -0.94 -1.22
N ARG A 49 4.53 -2.02 -0.83
CA ARG A 49 5.64 -1.91 0.13
C ARG A 49 6.73 -0.98 -0.37
N ARG A 50 7.20 -1.13 -1.62
CA ARG A 50 8.22 -0.26 -2.24
C ARG A 50 7.76 1.18 -2.39
N THR A 51 6.47 1.39 -2.64
CA THR A 51 5.88 2.73 -2.79
C THR A 51 5.87 3.49 -1.46
N ILE A 52 5.57 2.78 -0.38
CA ILE A 52 5.41 3.36 0.96
C ILE A 52 6.75 3.47 1.68
N ASP A 53 7.63 2.50 1.45
CA ASP A 53 8.90 2.33 2.17
C ASP A 53 9.97 1.86 1.16
N PRO A 54 10.56 2.80 0.39
CA PRO A 54 11.54 2.47 -0.64
C PRO A 54 12.86 1.92 -0.07
N GLU A 55 13.22 2.31 1.17
CA GLU A 55 14.46 1.91 1.83
C GLU A 55 14.45 0.44 2.26
N PHE A 56 13.28 -0.15 2.51
CA PHE A 56 13.13 -1.56 2.88
C PHE A 56 13.55 -2.56 1.79
N THR A 57 13.85 -2.10 0.58
CA THR A 57 14.27 -2.94 -0.55
C THR A 57 15.79 -3.11 -0.67
N ALA A 58 16.57 -2.41 0.16
CA ALA A 58 18.03 -2.36 0.06
C ALA A 58 18.78 -3.28 1.05
N SER A 59 18.10 -4.26 1.66
CA SER A 59 18.69 -5.23 2.60
C SER A 59 18.65 -6.66 2.05
#